data_AF-A0A8X6RL84-F1
#
_entry.id   AF-A0A8X6RL84-F1
#
_cell.length_a   1.000
_cell.length_b   1.000
_cell.length_c   1.000
_cell.angle_alpha   90.00
_cell.angle_beta   90.00
_cell.angle_gamma   90.00
#
_symmetry.space_group_name_H-M   'P 1'
#
loop_
_entity.id
_entity.type
_entity.pdbx_description
1 polymer ?
#
loop_
_entity_poly.entity_id
_entity_poly.type
_entity_poly.pdbx_seq_one_letter_code
_entity_poly.pdbx_strand_id
1 'polypeptide(L)'
;MHAVDTLKRLAVTDENIKKVHKIIFDNRKVKLIEIAETLKISKERVVHIVNEYLDMRKLCSKWVPCELTIDQKQRIDDSKQCLELFNCNKSEFLRRYVTMDETWLHHFTLESNRQSAEWTARDEPTPKCGKTQKSGGRVMASVFWDTHVIIFIDYLKKGKP
;
A
#
# COMPACT_ATOMS: atom_id res chain seq x y z
N MET A 1 -44.89 4.64 -4.60
CA MET A 1 -43.63 4.03 -4.13
C MET A 1 -43.47 2.55 -4.53
N HIS A 2 -44.31 1.98 -5.41
CA HIS A 2 -44.19 0.57 -5.83
C HIS A 2 -43.54 0.37 -7.22
N ALA A 3 -43.70 1.32 -8.16
CA ALA A 3 -43.17 1.19 -9.52
C ALA A 3 -41.64 1.30 -9.62
N VAL A 4 -41.00 2.08 -8.74
CA VAL A 4 -39.53 2.22 -8.69
C VAL A 4 -38.87 0.92 -8.19
N ASP A 5 -39.53 0.19 -7.29
CA ASP A 5 -39.07 -1.11 -6.79
C ASP A 5 -39.24 -2.22 -7.83
N THR A 6 -40.24 -2.14 -8.71
CA THR A 6 -40.43 -3.12 -9.79
C THR A 6 -39.37 -2.96 -10.90
N LEU A 7 -38.98 -1.72 -11.22
CA LEU A 7 -37.87 -1.42 -12.15
C LEU A 7 -36.50 -1.79 -11.57
N LYS A 8 -36.30 -1.64 -10.26
CA LYS A 8 -35.13 -2.17 -9.55
C LYS A 8 -35.04 -3.70 -9.56
N ARG A 9 -36.11 -4.43 -9.89
CA ARG A 9 -36.13 -5.90 -9.84
C ARG A 9 -35.90 -6.55 -11.21
N LEU A 10 -36.09 -5.82 -12.32
CA LEU A 10 -35.95 -6.37 -13.68
C LEU A 10 -34.50 -6.46 -14.20
N ALA A 11 -33.54 -5.74 -13.61
CA ALA A 11 -32.14 -5.73 -14.06
C ALA A 11 -31.15 -6.47 -13.13
N VAL A 12 -31.61 -6.92 -11.96
CA VAL A 12 -30.85 -7.80 -11.06
C VAL A 12 -31.47 -9.19 -11.18
N THR A 13 -31.09 -9.88 -12.25
CA THR A 13 -31.41 -11.29 -12.45
C THR A 13 -30.34 -12.14 -11.78
N ASP A 14 -30.70 -13.32 -11.28
CA ASP A 14 -29.73 -14.28 -10.73
C ASP A 14 -28.60 -14.59 -11.73
N GLU A 15 -28.91 -14.53 -13.02
CA GLU A 15 -27.94 -14.67 -14.11
C GLU A 15 -26.89 -13.54 -14.10
N ASN A 16 -27.31 -12.28 -13.91
CA ASN A 16 -26.40 -11.15 -13.82
C ASN A 16 -25.56 -11.22 -12.54
N ILE A 17 -26.15 -11.64 -11.41
CA ILE A 17 -25.41 -11.83 -10.14
C ILE A 17 -24.31 -12.88 -10.34
N LYS A 18 -24.64 -14.04 -10.94
CA LYS A 18 -23.67 -15.11 -11.23
C LYS A 18 -22.56 -14.65 -12.18
N LYS A 19 -22.90 -13.88 -13.21
CA LYS A 19 -21.92 -13.32 -14.16
C LYS A 19 -20.98 -12.32 -13.49
N VAL A 20 -21.50 -11.39 -12.69
CA VAL A 20 -20.69 -10.43 -11.93
C VAL A 20 -19.75 -11.17 -10.98
N HIS A 21 -20.27 -12.17 -10.25
CA HIS A 21 -19.48 -13.00 -9.35
C HIS A 21 -18.35 -13.72 -10.09
N LYS A 22 -18.63 -14.33 -11.25
CA LYS A 22 -17.62 -15.00 -12.08
C LYS A 22 -16.52 -14.05 -12.54
N ILE A 23 -16.87 -12.87 -13.06
CA ILE A 23 -15.88 -11.88 -13.53
C ILE A 23 -14.97 -11.41 -12.39
N ILE A 24 -15.52 -11.17 -11.19
CA ILE A 24 -14.73 -10.77 -10.01
C ILE A 24 -13.85 -11.93 -9.53
N PHE A 25 -14.34 -13.16 -9.61
CA PHE A 25 -13.58 -14.35 -9.22
C PHE A 25 -12.38 -14.58 -10.15
N ASP A 26 -12.58 -14.45 -11.47
CA ASP A 26 -11.54 -14.60 -12.49
C ASP A 26 -10.49 -13.48 -12.41
N ASN A 27 -10.91 -12.24 -12.11
CA ASN A 27 -9.99 -11.11 -11.91
C ASN A 27 -10.42 -10.20 -10.75
N ARG A 28 -9.80 -10.42 -9.57
CA ARG A 28 -10.09 -9.63 -8.36
C ARG A 28 -9.76 -8.13 -8.47
N LYS A 29 -8.99 -7.70 -9.48
CA LYS A 29 -8.59 -6.29 -9.67
C LYS A 29 -9.50 -5.52 -10.63
N VAL A 30 -10.48 -6.18 -11.25
CA VAL A 30 -11.39 -5.61 -12.25
C VAL A 30 -12.04 -4.31 -11.78
N LYS A 31 -12.25 -3.37 -12.72
CA LYS A 31 -12.98 -2.13 -12.44
C LYS A 31 -14.48 -2.37 -12.60
N LEU A 32 -15.29 -1.76 -11.74
CA LEU A 32 -16.75 -1.87 -11.83
C LEU A 32 -17.30 -1.35 -13.17
N ILE A 33 -16.58 -0.41 -13.81
CA ILE A 33 -16.95 0.11 -15.14
C ILE A 33 -16.75 -0.95 -16.24
N GLU A 34 -15.68 -1.76 -16.16
CA GLU A 34 -15.41 -2.84 -17.11
C GLU A 34 -16.47 -3.94 -17.01
N ILE A 35 -16.94 -4.24 -15.78
CA ILE A 35 -18.05 -5.16 -15.55
C ILE A 35 -19.36 -4.61 -16.14
N ALA A 36 -19.63 -3.31 -15.91
CA ALA A 36 -20.82 -2.62 -16.40
C ALA A 36 -20.88 -2.65 -17.94
N GLU A 37 -19.77 -2.37 -18.60
CA GLU A 37 -19.63 -2.42 -20.06
C GLU A 37 -19.81 -3.85 -20.61
N THR A 38 -19.17 -4.83 -19.98
CA THR A 38 -19.25 -6.25 -20.39
C THR A 38 -20.66 -6.79 -20.31
N LEU A 39 -21.38 -6.46 -19.24
CA LEU A 39 -22.74 -6.95 -19.00
C LEU A 39 -23.83 -6.01 -19.54
N LYS A 40 -23.44 -4.88 -20.14
CA LYS A 40 -24.33 -3.81 -20.63
C LYS A 40 -25.36 -3.38 -19.58
N ILE A 41 -24.91 -3.24 -18.34
CA ILE A 41 -25.70 -2.76 -17.20
C ILE A 41 -25.09 -1.47 -16.65
N SER A 42 -25.88 -0.67 -15.95
CA SER A 42 -25.35 0.57 -15.37
C SER A 42 -24.36 0.29 -14.23
N LYS A 43 -23.39 1.19 -14.06
CA LYS A 43 -22.37 1.10 -13.01
C LYS A 43 -22.99 1.07 -11.61
N GLU A 44 -24.06 1.84 -11.35
CA GLU A 44 -24.75 1.84 -10.05
C GLU A 44 -25.31 0.45 -9.74
N ARG A 45 -25.77 -0.28 -10.76
CA ARG A 45 -26.34 -1.62 -10.60
C ARG A 45 -25.26 -2.66 -10.32
N VAL A 46 -24.09 -2.55 -10.95
CA VAL A 46 -22.93 -3.39 -10.58
C VAL A 46 -22.54 -3.13 -9.12
N VAL A 47 -22.45 -1.87 -8.69
CA VAL A 47 -22.16 -1.51 -7.29
C VAL A 47 -23.18 -2.14 -6.34
N HIS A 48 -24.47 -2.03 -6.67
CA HIS A 48 -25.54 -2.61 -5.87
C HIS A 48 -25.46 -4.15 -5.78
N ILE A 49 -25.18 -4.84 -6.89
CA ILE A 49 -24.99 -6.31 -6.90
C ILE A 49 -23.79 -6.70 -6.03
N VAL A 50 -22.65 -6.03 -6.20
CA VAL A 50 -21.41 -6.34 -5.48
C VAL A 50 -21.58 -6.14 -3.98
N ASN A 51 -22.22 -5.04 -3.56
CA ASN A 51 -22.37 -4.74 -2.13
C ASN A 51 -23.54 -5.50 -1.48
N GLU A 52 -24.74 -5.50 -2.08
CA GLU A 52 -25.94 -6.02 -1.40
C GLU A 52 -26.20 -7.51 -1.65
N TYR A 53 -25.76 -8.04 -2.79
CA TYR A 53 -26.04 -9.45 -3.15
C TYR A 53 -24.81 -10.36 -3.01
N LEU A 54 -23.61 -9.83 -3.25
CA LEU A 54 -22.36 -10.59 -3.09
C LEU A 54 -21.64 -10.31 -1.77
N ASP A 55 -22.05 -9.27 -1.02
CA ASP A 55 -21.38 -8.78 0.20
C ASP A 55 -19.87 -8.59 0.02
N MET A 56 -19.47 -8.14 -1.16
CA MET A 56 -18.09 -7.95 -1.54
C MET A 56 -17.70 -6.48 -1.41
N ARG A 57 -16.52 -6.22 -0.86
CA ARG A 57 -15.95 -4.88 -0.70
C ARG A 57 -14.58 -4.80 -1.36
N LYS A 58 -14.33 -3.72 -2.09
CA LYS A 58 -13.01 -3.46 -2.67
C LYS A 58 -12.12 -2.81 -1.61
N LEU A 59 -11.02 -3.49 -1.27
CA LEU A 59 -10.00 -2.98 -0.35
C LEU A 59 -8.75 -2.56 -1.12
N CYS A 60 -8.08 -1.52 -0.65
CA CYS A 60 -6.73 -1.21 -1.12
C CYS A 60 -5.74 -2.19 -0.49
N SER A 61 -4.91 -2.83 -1.31
CA SER A 61 -3.77 -3.60 -0.83
C SER A 61 -2.82 -2.68 -0.06
N LYS A 62 -2.24 -3.19 1.03
CA LYS A 62 -1.16 -2.48 1.73
C LYS A 62 0.12 -2.60 0.90
N TRP A 63 0.87 -1.50 0.80
CA TRP A 63 2.21 -1.54 0.22
C TRP A 63 3.12 -2.35 1.15
N VAL A 64 3.66 -3.44 0.63
CA VAL A 64 4.66 -4.27 1.32
C VAL A 64 6.02 -4.08 0.63
N PRO A 65 7.12 -3.96 1.37
CA PRO A 65 8.45 -3.76 0.77
C PRO A 65 8.85 -4.91 -0.17
N CYS A 66 8.52 -6.15 0.19
CA CYS A 66 8.77 -7.36 -0.59
C CYS A 66 7.70 -8.41 -0.33
N GLU A 67 7.41 -9.23 -1.34
CA GLU A 67 6.70 -10.50 -1.18
C GLU A 67 7.72 -11.55 -0.71
N LEU A 68 7.47 -12.18 0.44
CA LEU A 68 8.40 -13.13 1.04
C LEU A 68 8.24 -14.53 0.44
N THR A 69 9.37 -15.18 0.14
CA THR A 69 9.41 -16.60 -0.25
C THR A 69 9.09 -17.51 0.95
N ILE A 70 8.83 -18.80 0.69
CA ILE A 70 8.57 -19.78 1.76
C ILE A 70 9.75 -19.84 2.75
N ASP A 71 10.98 -19.89 2.24
CA ASP A 71 12.17 -19.93 3.08
C ASP A 71 12.36 -18.64 3.90
N GLN A 72 12.02 -17.47 3.32
CA GLN A 72 12.04 -16.20 4.05
C GLN A 72 10.96 -16.10 5.13
N LYS A 73 9.96 -17.00 5.16
CA LYS A 73 8.97 -17.08 6.25
C LYS A 73 9.51 -17.78 7.49
N GLN A 74 10.74 -18.31 7.47
CA GLN A 74 11.46 -18.73 8.67
C GLN A 74 11.51 -17.61 9.73
N ARG A 75 11.42 -16.34 9.27
CA ARG A 75 11.23 -15.15 10.11
C ARG A 75 10.12 -15.27 11.15
N ILE A 76 9.07 -16.06 10.90
CA ILE A 76 7.99 -16.29 11.88
C ILE A 76 8.53 -17.01 13.10
N ASP A 77 9.30 -18.09 12.90
CA ASP A 77 9.82 -18.88 14.00
C ASP A 77 10.95 -18.15 14.72
N ASP A 78 11.80 -17.43 13.99
CA ASP A 78 12.80 -16.53 14.58
C ASP A 78 12.12 -15.46 15.45
N SER A 79 11.02 -14.86 14.95
CA SER A 79 10.26 -13.86 15.70
C SER A 79 9.64 -14.43 16.97
N LYS A 80 9.15 -15.68 16.95
CA LYS A 80 8.62 -16.35 18.15
C LYS A 80 9.71 -16.56 19.19
N GLN A 81 10.87 -17.06 18.78
CA GLN A 81 12.02 -17.25 19.69
C GLN A 81 12.49 -15.91 20.27
N CYS A 82 12.61 -14.87 19.45
CA CYS A 82 12.92 -13.52 19.93
C CYS A 82 11.86 -13.00 20.91
N LEU A 83 10.58 -13.26 20.66
CA LEU A 83 9.48 -12.86 21.54
C LEU A 83 9.52 -13.59 22.89
N GLU A 84 9.84 -14.89 22.90
CA GLU A 84 10.04 -15.65 24.14
C GLU A 84 11.19 -15.09 24.96
N LEU A 85 12.35 -14.87 24.35
CA LEU A 85 13.51 -14.24 25.01
C LEU A 85 13.18 -12.84 25.55
N PHE A 86 12.46 -12.05 24.77
CA PHE A 86 11.99 -10.74 25.17
C PHE A 86 11.06 -10.78 26.38
N ASN A 87 10.13 -11.75 26.42
CA ASN A 87 9.18 -11.90 27.52
C ASN A 87 9.83 -12.45 28.80
N CYS A 88 10.84 -13.31 28.67
CA CYS A 88 11.57 -13.88 29.82
C CYS A 88 12.33 -12.82 30.62
N ASN A 89 12.95 -11.84 29.96
CA ASN A 89 13.67 -10.77 30.65
C ASN A 89 13.67 -9.46 29.85
N LYS A 90 12.51 -8.81 29.82
CA LYS A 90 12.27 -7.62 29.00
C LYS A 90 13.22 -6.45 29.29
N SER A 91 13.46 -6.15 30.57
CA SER A 91 14.27 -5.00 30.97
C SER A 91 15.74 -5.19 30.63
N GLU A 92 16.34 -6.35 30.93
CA GLU A 92 17.74 -6.62 30.57
C GLU A 92 17.92 -6.80 29.07
N PHE A 93 16.95 -7.42 28.38
CA PHE A 93 16.99 -7.58 26.93
C PHE A 93 17.08 -6.21 26.25
N LEU A 94 16.18 -5.29 26.59
CA LEU A 94 16.15 -3.93 26.05
C LEU A 94 17.37 -3.09 26.46
N ARG A 95 17.93 -3.30 27.66
CA ARG A 95 19.14 -2.59 28.10
C ARG A 95 20.38 -2.99 27.28
N ARG A 96 20.43 -4.23 26.79
CA ARG A 96 21.57 -4.75 26.00
C ARG A 96 21.34 -4.67 24.49
N TYR A 97 20.12 -4.36 24.06
CA TYR A 97 19.76 -4.31 22.66
C TYR A 97 20.30 -3.02 22.02
N VAL A 98 21.37 -3.18 21.24
CA VAL A 98 21.91 -2.14 20.37
C VAL A 98 21.61 -2.54 18.93
N THR A 99 21.14 -1.60 18.13
CA THR A 99 20.87 -1.82 16.70
C THR A 99 21.56 -0.77 15.84
N MET A 100 21.64 -1.05 14.55
CA MET A 100 22.24 -0.19 13.53
C MET A 100 21.38 -0.22 12.28
N ASP A 101 21.21 0.94 11.65
CA ASP A 101 20.67 1.02 10.30
C ASP A 101 21.41 2.10 9.48
N GLU A 102 21.34 1.96 8.16
CA GLU A 102 21.97 2.87 7.21
C GLU A 102 20.89 3.61 6.42
N THR A 103 20.97 4.93 6.40
CA THR A 103 20.03 5.78 5.67
C THR A 103 20.73 6.75 4.73
N TRP A 104 20.13 6.99 3.58
CA TRP A 104 20.63 7.96 2.62
C TRP A 104 20.10 9.36 2.95
N LEU A 105 21.00 10.25 3.36
CA LEU A 105 20.70 11.66 3.56
C LEU A 105 20.93 12.43 2.26
N HIS A 106 19.90 13.12 1.80
CA HIS A 106 19.93 13.97 0.63
C HIS A 106 20.21 15.42 1.04
N HIS A 107 21.09 16.13 0.31
CA HIS A 107 21.40 17.54 0.61
C HIS A 107 20.21 18.49 0.39
N PHE A 108 19.17 18.02 -0.29
CA PHE A 108 17.96 18.77 -0.57
C PHE A 108 16.77 17.91 -0.18
N THR A 109 15.75 18.55 0.38
CA THR A 109 14.44 17.92 0.58
C THR A 109 13.83 17.69 -0.80
N LEU A 110 13.70 16.42 -1.19
CA LEU A 110 12.87 16.07 -2.33
C LEU A 110 11.45 16.52 -2.01
N GLU A 111 10.88 17.37 -2.85
CA GLU A 111 9.48 17.75 -2.74
C GLU A 111 8.65 16.47 -2.81
N SER A 112 7.90 16.20 -1.75
CA SER A 112 7.05 15.00 -1.70
C SER A 112 5.94 15.12 -2.74
N ASN A 113 5.41 13.99 -3.23
CA ASN A 113 4.24 13.99 -4.13
C ASN A 113 3.05 14.81 -3.60
N ARG A 114 2.94 14.96 -2.27
CA ARG A 114 1.91 15.77 -1.62
C ARG A 114 2.20 17.26 -1.68
N GLN A 115 3.48 17.65 -1.64
CA GLN A 115 3.91 19.04 -1.77
C GLN A 115 3.88 19.52 -3.22
N SER A 116 4.09 18.62 -4.19
CA SER A 116 3.95 18.91 -5.62
C SER A 116 2.49 18.87 -6.13
N ALA A 117 1.51 18.91 -5.23
CA ALA A 117 0.10 18.89 -5.60
C ALA A 117 -0.31 20.30 -6.04
N GLU A 118 -0.63 20.44 -7.32
CA GLU A 118 -1.10 21.70 -7.91
C GLU A 118 -2.61 21.60 -8.18
N TRP A 119 -3.33 22.71 -7.94
CA TRP A 119 -4.73 22.84 -8.34
C TRP A 119 -4.78 23.22 -9.82
N THR A 120 -5.49 22.45 -10.64
CA THR A 120 -5.67 22.74 -12.08
C THR A 120 -7.15 22.87 -12.44
N ALA A 121 -7.44 23.61 -13.51
CA ALA A 121 -8.80 23.73 -14.04
C ALA A 121 -9.26 22.41 -14.68
N ARG A 122 -10.59 22.23 -14.86
CA ARG A 122 -11.18 20.95 -15.35
C ARG A 122 -10.69 20.52 -16.74
N ASP A 123 -10.29 21.48 -17.57
CA ASP A 123 -9.91 21.24 -18.97
C ASP A 123 -8.40 21.38 -19.21
N GLU A 124 -7.61 21.53 -18.15
CA GLU A 124 -6.16 21.63 -18.26
C GLU A 124 -5.50 20.24 -18.29
N PRO A 125 -4.41 20.08 -19.07
CA PRO A 125 -3.63 18.86 -19.07
C PRO A 125 -3.08 18.59 -17.67
N THR A 126 -3.03 17.31 -17.28
CA THR A 126 -2.51 16.91 -15.97
C THR A 126 -1.09 17.45 -15.76
N PRO A 127 -0.84 18.16 -14.64
CA PRO A 127 0.46 18.74 -14.38
C PRO A 127 1.50 17.62 -14.32
N LYS A 128 2.50 17.73 -15.19
CA LYS A 128 3.61 16.78 -15.24
C LYS A 128 4.68 17.26 -14.28
N CYS A 129 4.64 16.75 -13.05
CA CYS A 129 5.77 16.91 -12.13
C CYS A 129 6.94 16.06 -12.64
N GLY A 130 7.79 16.65 -13.48
CA GLY A 130 9.07 16.05 -13.83
C GLY A 130 9.88 15.85 -12.55
N LYS A 131 10.25 14.61 -12.22
CA LYS A 131 11.19 14.36 -11.11
C LYS A 131 12.48 15.10 -11.45
N THR A 132 12.66 16.29 -10.89
CA THR A 132 13.92 16.99 -11.00
C THR A 132 14.88 16.23 -10.11
N GLN A 133 15.58 15.26 -10.69
CA GLN A 133 16.69 14.60 -10.03
C GLN A 133 17.83 15.63 -10.01
N LYS A 134 17.73 16.63 -9.12
CA LYS A 134 18.88 17.50 -8.85
C LYS A 134 19.97 16.55 -8.38
N SER A 135 21.09 16.52 -9.08
CA SER A 135 22.27 15.72 -8.75
C SER A 135 22.99 16.28 -7.51
N GLY A 136 22.22 16.68 -6.49
CA GLY A 136 22.76 17.05 -5.20
C GLY A 136 23.33 15.81 -4.53
N GLY A 137 24.44 16.00 -3.82
CA GLY A 137 25.13 14.92 -3.13
C GLY A 137 24.18 14.06 -2.28
N ARG A 138 24.55 12.81 -2.08
CA ARG A 138 23.95 11.95 -1.06
C ARG A 138 25.06 11.50 -0.13
N VAL A 139 24.78 11.53 1.17
CA VAL A 139 25.67 11.01 2.20
C VAL A 139 24.95 9.82 2.81
N MET A 140 25.63 8.69 2.93
CA MET A 140 25.10 7.57 3.71
C MET A 140 25.43 7.86 5.17
N ALA A 141 24.42 7.79 6.03
CA ALA A 141 24.59 7.87 7.47
C ALA A 141 24.33 6.48 8.06
N SER A 142 25.30 5.96 8.80
CA SER A 142 25.14 4.73 9.58
C SER A 142 24.93 5.14 11.04
N VAL A 143 23.78 4.80 11.61
CA VAL A 143 23.38 5.22 12.96
C VAL A 143 23.32 3.99 13.84
N PHE A 144 23.96 4.04 14.99
CA PHE A 144 23.86 3.03 16.05
C PHE A 144 23.13 3.63 17.24
N TRP A 145 22.17 2.91 17.78
CA TRP A 145 21.40 3.38 18.94
C TRP A 145 20.95 2.23 19.82
N ASP A 146 20.73 2.55 21.09
CA ASP A 146 20.07 1.67 22.06
C ASP A 146 18.68 2.24 22.43
N THR A 147 18.11 1.73 23.52
CA THR A 147 16.80 2.17 24.02
C THR A 147 16.78 3.57 24.65
N HIS A 148 17.94 4.15 24.95
CA HIS A 148 18.07 5.44 25.63
C HIS A 148 18.61 6.54 24.72
N VAL A 149 19.64 6.25 23.93
CA VAL A 149 20.39 7.26 23.17
C VAL A 149 20.94 6.71 21.85
N ILE A 150 21.27 7.65 20.97
CA ILE A 150 22.15 7.38 19.82
C ILE A 150 23.57 7.20 20.37
N ILE A 151 24.17 6.05 20.06
CA ILE A 151 25.51 5.69 20.51
C ILE A 151 26.55 6.28 19.55
N PHE A 152 26.31 6.14 18.26
CA PHE A 152 27.28 6.54 17.24
C PHE A 152 26.59 6.88 15.92
N ILE A 153 27.14 7.89 15.23
CA ILE A 153 26.73 8.25 13.86
C ILE A 153 28.00 8.38 13.03
N ASP A 154 28.07 7.62 11.94
CA ASP A 154 29.09 7.79 10.91
C ASP A 154 28.48 8.33 9.62
N TYR A 155 29.26 9.14 8.90
CA TYR A 155 28.87 9.75 7.64
C TYR A 155 29.85 9.35 6.55
N LEU A 156 29.44 8.39 5.71
CA LEU A 156 30.23 7.96 4.59
C LEU A 156 30.08 8.97 3.44
N LYS A 157 31.11 9.80 3.25
CA LYS A 157 31.22 10.66 2.07
C LYS A 157 31.39 9.78 0.84
N LYS A 158 30.71 10.15 -0.25
CA LYS A 158 30.85 9.48 -1.55
C LYS A 158 32.35 9.39 -1.91
N GLY A 159 32.84 8.18 -2.16
CA GLY A 159 34.19 7.97 -2.68
C GLY A 159 34.42 8.83 -3.93
N LYS A 160 35.60 9.44 -4.04
CA LYS A 160 36.00 10.10 -5.29
C LYS A 160 36.11 9.01 -6.37
N PRO A 161 35.62 9.26 -7.60
CA PRO A 161 35.76 8.31 -8.69
C PRO A 161 37.24 8.02 -9.00
#